data_AF-A0AAP0QS02-F1
#
_entry.id   AF-A0AAP0QS02-F1
#
_cell.length_a   1.000
_cell.length_b   1.000
_cell.length_c   1.000
_cell.angle_alpha   90.00
_cell.angle_beta   90.00
_cell.angle_gamma   90.00
#
_symmetry.space_group_name_H-M   'P 1'
#
loop_
_entity.id
_entity.type
_entity.pdbx_description
1 polymer ?
#
loop_
_entity_poly.entity_id
_entity_poly.type
_entity_poly.pdbx_seq_one_letter_code
_entity_poly.pdbx_strand_id
1 'polypeptide(L)'
;MEITDKKESDINNTQTVADSVDNNNKDAEERQARELKANLHPLKHKFVFWYTRRTPGVRTQTSYEDNIKKIVDFSTVEGFWVCYCHLARPSLLPSPTDLHLFKEGIRPLWEDSANCTGGKWIIRFKKVVSGRFWEDLVLALVGDQLDYGDNICGAVLSIRFNEDILSVWNRNASDHQAVMALRDSIKRHLKLPHSYVMEYKPHDASLRDNSSYRNTWLRG
;
A
#
# COMPACT_ATOMS: atom_id res chain seq x y z
N MET A 1 2.98 45.45 3.01
CA MET A 1 1.61 45.05 3.41
C MET A 1 1.34 43.62 2.96
N GLU A 2 2.31 42.70 3.11
CA GLU A 2 2.29 41.34 2.52
C GLU A 2 2.50 40.22 3.57
N ILE A 3 2.48 40.56 4.87
CA ILE A 3 2.73 39.60 5.96
C ILE A 3 1.42 39.00 6.50
N THR A 4 0.27 39.62 6.20
CA THR A 4 -1.05 39.19 6.70
C THR A 4 -1.68 38.06 5.87
N ASP A 5 -1.52 38.07 4.55
CA ASP A 5 -2.24 37.14 3.65
C ASP A 5 -1.69 35.69 3.70
N LYS A 6 -0.40 35.54 4.01
CA LYS A 6 0.24 34.22 4.14
C LYS A 6 -0.21 33.50 5.42
N LYS A 7 -0.51 34.25 6.48
CA LYS A 7 -0.96 33.71 7.76
C LYS A 7 -2.43 33.27 7.70
N GLU A 8 -3.26 34.01 6.96
CA GLU A 8 -4.70 33.73 6.81
C GLU A 8 -4.96 32.53 5.89
N SER A 9 -4.14 32.35 4.85
CA SER A 9 -4.18 31.17 3.96
C SER A 9 -3.74 29.88 4.66
N ASP A 10 -2.70 29.93 5.50
CA ASP A 10 -2.26 28.78 6.30
C ASP A 10 -3.31 28.39 7.37
N ILE A 11 -4.00 29.36 7.99
CA ILE A 11 -5.07 29.12 8.97
C ILE A 11 -6.31 28.49 8.30
N ASN A 12 -6.74 29.01 7.15
CA ASN A 12 -7.87 28.45 6.41
C ASN A 12 -7.63 27.03 5.90
N ASN A 13 -6.39 26.72 5.49
CA ASN A 13 -5.99 25.38 5.06
C ASN A 13 -5.93 24.39 6.24
N THR A 14 -5.48 24.85 7.42
CA THR A 14 -5.44 24.03 8.64
C THR A 14 -6.85 23.69 9.13
N GLN A 15 -7.77 24.66 9.09
CA GLN A 15 -9.17 24.45 9.49
C GLN A 15 -9.91 23.49 8.56
N THR A 16 -9.73 23.62 7.23
CA THR A 16 -10.34 22.70 6.25
C THR A 16 -9.79 21.28 6.34
N VAL A 17 -8.50 21.11 6.61
CA VAL A 17 -7.91 19.78 6.85
C VAL A 17 -8.48 19.17 8.14
N ALA A 18 -8.54 19.92 9.24
CA ALA A 18 -9.12 19.45 10.50
C ALA A 18 -10.58 19.01 10.36
N ASP A 19 -11.41 19.83 9.71
CA ASP A 19 -12.83 19.53 9.48
C ASP A 19 -13.01 18.28 8.58
N SER A 20 -12.13 18.08 7.59
CA SER A 20 -12.17 16.89 6.74
C SER A 20 -11.74 15.61 7.47
N VAL A 21 -10.78 15.70 8.40
CA VAL A 21 -10.32 14.56 9.21
C VAL A 21 -11.41 14.16 10.20
N ASP A 22 -12.06 15.12 10.87
CA ASP A 22 -13.15 14.86 11.80
C ASP A 22 -14.38 14.23 11.12
N ASN A 23 -14.74 14.69 9.93
CA ASN A 23 -15.84 14.09 9.16
C ASN A 23 -15.52 12.66 8.72
N ASN A 24 -14.30 12.40 8.21
CA ASN A 24 -13.87 11.05 7.85
C ASN A 24 -13.89 10.10 9.06
N ASN A 25 -13.59 10.59 10.26
CA ASN A 25 -13.58 9.78 11.47
C ASN A 25 -15.00 9.39 11.90
N LYS A 26 -15.95 10.34 11.84
CA LYS A 26 -17.38 10.06 12.08
C LYS A 26 -17.95 9.06 11.09
N ASP A 27 -17.66 9.22 9.80
CA ASP A 27 -18.11 8.28 8.76
C ASP A 27 -17.58 6.86 9.00
N ALA A 28 -16.32 6.74 9.46
CA ALA A 28 -15.73 5.47 9.82
C ALA A 28 -16.43 4.84 11.03
N GLU A 29 -16.69 5.60 12.10
CA GLU A 29 -17.39 5.12 13.30
C GLU A 29 -18.83 4.67 12.98
N GLU A 30 -19.58 5.46 12.19
CA GLU A 30 -20.93 5.11 11.77
C GLU A 30 -20.97 3.84 10.91
N ARG A 31 -19.99 3.66 10.01
CA ARG A 31 -19.82 2.42 9.25
C ARG A 31 -19.59 1.25 10.20
N GLN A 32 -18.60 1.36 11.10
CA GLN A 32 -18.26 0.27 12.02
C GLN A 32 -19.44 -0.11 12.90
N ALA A 33 -20.21 0.86 13.41
CA ALA A 33 -21.42 0.61 14.18
C ALA A 33 -22.49 -0.15 13.39
N ARG A 34 -22.69 0.20 12.10
CA ARG A 34 -23.61 -0.53 11.22
C ARG A 34 -23.16 -1.96 10.95
N GLU A 35 -21.87 -2.18 10.69
CA GLU A 35 -21.29 -3.50 10.44
C GLU A 35 -21.38 -4.39 11.68
N LEU A 36 -21.10 -3.85 12.87
CA LEU A 36 -21.28 -4.55 14.14
C LEU A 36 -22.74 -4.94 14.38
N LYS A 37 -23.69 -4.04 14.09
CA LYS A 37 -25.13 -4.32 14.18
C LYS A 37 -25.57 -5.45 13.23
N ALA A 38 -24.83 -5.65 12.13
CA ALA A 38 -25.04 -6.74 11.19
C ALA A 38 -24.29 -8.04 11.57
N ASN A 39 -23.70 -8.13 12.77
CA ASN A 39 -22.86 -9.25 13.23
C ASN A 39 -21.63 -9.52 12.35
N LEU A 40 -21.04 -8.47 11.78
CA LEU A 40 -19.77 -8.54 11.05
C LEU A 40 -18.63 -7.98 11.92
N HIS A 41 -17.39 -8.32 11.56
CA HIS A 41 -16.19 -7.80 12.23
C HIS A 41 -15.59 -6.67 11.39
N PRO A 42 -15.85 -5.39 11.73
CA PRO A 42 -15.35 -4.27 10.95
C PRO A 42 -13.83 -4.15 11.02
N LEU A 43 -13.22 -3.86 9.88
CA LEU A 43 -11.81 -3.45 9.81
C LEU A 43 -11.67 -1.97 10.15
N LYS A 44 -10.50 -1.59 10.69
CA LYS A 44 -10.14 -0.18 10.94
C LYS A 44 -10.21 0.64 9.66
N HIS A 45 -9.61 0.13 8.59
CA HIS A 45 -9.63 0.76 7.26
C HIS A 45 -10.39 -0.11 6.27
N LYS A 46 -11.03 0.54 5.29
CA LYS A 46 -11.51 -0.11 4.08
C LYS A 46 -10.32 -0.36 3.16
N PHE A 47 -10.33 -1.50 2.47
CA PHE A 47 -9.26 -1.89 1.56
C PHE A 47 -9.80 -2.26 0.20
N VAL A 48 -8.94 -2.15 -0.80
CA VAL A 48 -9.24 -2.44 -2.20
C VAL A 48 -8.14 -3.31 -2.79
N PHE A 49 -8.52 -4.46 -3.35
CA PHE A 49 -7.65 -5.24 -4.22
C PHE A 49 -7.67 -4.65 -5.63
N TRP A 50 -6.49 -4.48 -6.20
CA TRP A 50 -6.29 -4.09 -7.60
C TRP A 50 -5.38 -5.10 -8.29
N TYR A 51 -5.47 -5.18 -9.61
CA TYR A 51 -4.50 -5.91 -10.42
C TYR A 51 -4.02 -5.07 -11.59
N THR A 52 -2.74 -5.25 -11.92
CA THR A 52 -2.15 -4.74 -13.16
C THR A 52 -1.53 -5.92 -13.91
N ARG A 53 -1.83 -6.03 -15.20
CA ARG A 53 -1.15 -6.98 -16.10
C ARG A 53 -0.45 -6.18 -17.18
N ARG A 54 0.86 -6.39 -17.35
CA ARG A 54 1.61 -5.77 -18.44
C ARG A 54 1.83 -6.82 -19.53
N THR A 55 1.50 -6.49 -20.77
CA THR A 55 1.82 -7.35 -21.91
C THR A 55 3.31 -7.18 -22.25
N PRO A 56 4.15 -8.23 -22.15
CA PRO A 56 5.55 -8.13 -22.51
C PRO A 56 5.73 -7.67 -23.96
N GLY A 57 6.63 -6.72 -24.21
CA GLY A 57 6.96 -6.24 -25.56
C GLY A 57 6.00 -5.19 -26.14
N VAL A 58 4.86 -4.94 -25.50
CA VAL A 58 3.92 -3.90 -25.93
C VAL A 58 4.21 -2.61 -25.17
N ARG A 59 4.96 -1.69 -25.79
CA ARG A 59 5.03 -0.27 -25.36
C ARG A 59 3.77 0.44 -25.88
N THR A 60 2.60 0.11 -25.36
CA THR A 60 1.44 0.96 -25.64
C THR A 60 1.62 2.28 -24.89
N GLN A 61 1.33 3.38 -25.57
CA GLN A 61 1.17 4.72 -24.98
C GLN A 61 -0.07 4.83 -24.08
N THR A 62 -0.87 3.77 -23.90
CA THR A 62 -1.87 3.73 -22.84
C THR A 62 -1.15 3.80 -21.50
N SER A 63 -1.57 4.76 -20.69
CA SER A 63 -0.91 5.11 -19.45
C SER A 63 -0.86 3.87 -18.54
N TYR A 64 0.12 3.79 -17.64
CA TYR A 64 0.15 2.74 -16.63
C TYR A 64 -1.18 2.67 -15.83
N GLU A 65 -1.83 3.83 -15.68
CA GLU A 65 -3.17 4.02 -15.10
C GLU A 65 -4.27 3.26 -15.87
N ASP A 66 -4.23 3.16 -17.21
CA ASP A 66 -5.26 2.41 -17.96
C ASP A 66 -5.22 0.89 -17.70
N ASN A 67 -4.09 0.39 -17.19
CA ASN A 67 -3.88 -1.04 -16.95
C ASN A 67 -4.17 -1.45 -15.50
N ILE A 68 -4.40 -0.48 -14.60
CA ILE A 68 -4.73 -0.77 -13.21
C ILE A 68 -6.24 -0.98 -13.06
N LYS A 69 -6.64 -2.15 -12.59
CA LYS A 69 -8.04 -2.50 -12.47
C LYS A 69 -8.39 -2.84 -11.04
N LYS A 70 -9.41 -2.16 -10.52
CA LYS A 70 -10.06 -2.52 -9.26
C LYS A 70 -10.68 -3.91 -9.41
N ILE A 71 -10.39 -4.81 -8.47
CA ILE A 71 -11.02 -6.13 -8.38
C ILE A 71 -12.23 -6.06 -7.46
N VAL A 72 -11.98 -5.71 -6.20
CA VAL A 72 -12.98 -5.74 -5.14
C VAL A 72 -12.53 -4.87 -3.96
N ASP A 73 -13.48 -4.30 -3.24
CA ASP A 73 -13.27 -3.62 -1.97
C ASP A 73 -14.00 -4.32 -0.83
N PHE A 74 -13.49 -4.15 0.39
CA PHE A 74 -14.05 -4.74 1.58
C PHE A 74 -13.72 -3.87 2.80
N SER A 75 -14.57 -3.99 3.81
CA SER A 75 -14.51 -3.21 5.06
C SER A 75 -14.64 -4.07 6.31
N THR A 76 -14.83 -5.38 6.16
CA THR A 76 -14.99 -6.34 7.25
C THR A 76 -14.08 -7.57 7.05
N VAL A 77 -13.82 -8.31 8.13
CA VAL A 77 -13.04 -9.56 8.09
C VAL A 77 -13.72 -10.61 7.21
N GLU A 78 -15.04 -10.70 7.25
CA GLU A 78 -15.82 -11.60 6.40
C GLU A 78 -15.69 -11.21 4.93
N GLY A 79 -15.83 -9.92 4.62
CA GLY A 79 -15.65 -9.39 3.27
C GLY A 79 -14.26 -9.70 2.73
N PHE A 80 -13.23 -9.54 3.57
CA PHE A 80 -11.87 -9.95 3.22
C PHE A 80 -11.80 -11.43 2.83
N TRP A 81 -12.31 -12.34 3.66
CA TRP A 81 -12.22 -13.78 3.38
C TRP A 81 -13.06 -14.23 2.18
N VAL A 82 -14.25 -13.65 1.98
CA VAL A 82 -15.05 -13.88 0.77
C VAL A 82 -14.25 -13.51 -0.47
N CYS A 83 -13.53 -12.39 -0.44
CA CYS A 83 -12.70 -11.97 -1.58
C CYS A 83 -11.46 -12.86 -1.72
N TYR A 84 -10.66 -12.96 -0.66
CA TYR A 84 -9.32 -13.53 -0.71
C TYR A 84 -9.31 -15.02 -1.05
N CYS A 85 -10.27 -15.80 -0.55
CA CYS A 85 -10.39 -17.23 -0.84
C CYS A 85 -10.71 -17.53 -2.32
N HIS A 86 -11.28 -16.56 -3.06
CA HIS A 86 -11.63 -16.71 -4.47
C HIS A 86 -10.62 -16.04 -5.41
N LEU A 87 -9.63 -15.32 -4.89
CA LEU A 87 -8.54 -14.79 -5.71
C LEU A 87 -7.62 -15.93 -6.18
N ALA A 88 -7.13 -15.82 -7.41
CA ALA A 88 -6.08 -16.70 -7.90
C ALA A 88 -4.85 -16.59 -6.98
N ARG A 89 -4.33 -17.74 -6.54
CA ARG A 89 -3.11 -17.79 -5.74
C ARG A 89 -1.95 -17.16 -6.50
N PRO A 90 -1.00 -16.47 -5.83
CA PRO A 90 0.14 -15.83 -6.49
C PRO A 90 0.93 -16.72 -7.45
N SER A 91 1.06 -18.02 -7.14
CA SER A 91 1.76 -19.00 -7.98
C SER A 91 1.06 -19.30 -9.31
N LEU A 92 -0.23 -18.96 -9.45
CA LEU A 92 -1.03 -19.17 -10.66
C LEU A 92 -1.18 -17.90 -11.50
N LEU A 93 -0.68 -16.76 -11.00
CA LEU A 93 -0.76 -15.50 -11.72
C LEU A 93 0.27 -15.47 -12.87
N PRO A 94 -0.11 -14.99 -14.07
CA PRO A 94 0.82 -14.88 -15.19
C PRO A 94 1.89 -13.83 -14.89
N SER A 95 3.12 -14.05 -15.38
CA SER A 95 4.17 -13.04 -15.32
C SER A 95 4.18 -12.18 -16.60
N PRO A 96 4.31 -10.84 -16.52
CA PRO A 96 4.33 -10.02 -15.30
C PRO A 96 2.92 -9.58 -14.86
N THR A 97 2.64 -9.75 -13.57
CA THR A 97 1.43 -9.26 -12.92
C THR A 97 1.79 -8.58 -11.61
N ASP A 98 1.08 -7.53 -11.27
CA ASP A 98 1.11 -6.89 -9.96
C ASP A 98 -0.26 -7.05 -9.30
N LEU A 99 -0.28 -7.63 -8.09
CA LEU A 99 -1.45 -7.68 -7.22
C LEU A 99 -1.26 -6.64 -6.13
N HIS A 100 -2.24 -5.76 -5.94
CA HIS A 100 -2.14 -4.64 -5.02
C HIS A 100 -3.25 -4.73 -3.97
N LEU A 101 -2.92 -4.42 -2.72
CA LEU A 101 -3.89 -4.20 -1.65
C LEU A 101 -3.64 -2.82 -1.05
N PHE A 102 -4.55 -1.88 -1.28
CA PHE A 102 -4.40 -0.50 -0.81
C PHE A 102 -5.59 -0.08 0.03
N LYS A 103 -5.37 0.84 0.97
CA LYS A 103 -6.47 1.48 1.70
C LYS A 103 -7.39 2.18 0.68
N GLU A 104 -8.68 2.18 0.95
CA GLU A 104 -9.66 2.88 0.10
C GLU A 104 -9.30 4.37 0.00
N GLY A 105 -9.52 4.94 -1.19
CA GLY A 105 -9.17 6.31 -1.51
C GLY A 105 -7.71 6.50 -1.94
N ILE A 106 -6.85 5.48 -1.84
CA ILE A 106 -5.47 5.53 -2.31
C ILE A 106 -5.31 4.61 -3.52
N ARG A 107 -4.96 5.18 -4.67
CA ARG A 107 -4.65 4.41 -5.88
C ARG A 107 -3.23 3.86 -5.80
N PRO A 108 -2.94 2.64 -6.31
CA PRO A 108 -1.59 2.07 -6.37
C PRO A 108 -0.69 2.74 -7.45
N LEU A 109 -0.69 4.07 -7.46
CA LEU A 109 -0.04 4.95 -8.42
C LEU A 109 0.86 5.94 -7.66
N TRP A 110 1.99 6.32 -8.23
CA TRP A 110 2.92 7.25 -7.59
C TRP A 110 2.41 8.70 -7.66
N GLU A 111 1.51 8.97 -8.60
CA GLU A 111 0.83 10.24 -8.80
C GLU A 111 -0.28 10.49 -7.76
N ASP A 112 -0.72 9.44 -7.05
CA ASP A 112 -1.67 9.58 -5.97
C ASP A 112 -1.09 10.48 -4.86
N SER A 113 -1.89 11.42 -4.35
CA SER A 113 -1.44 12.39 -3.35
C SER A 113 -0.94 11.74 -2.06
N ALA A 114 -1.43 10.53 -1.73
CA ALA A 114 -0.94 9.76 -0.60
C ALA A 114 0.40 9.08 -0.85
N ASN A 115 0.83 8.92 -2.11
CA ASN A 115 2.05 8.20 -2.48
C ASN A 115 3.15 9.11 -3.03
N CYS A 116 2.84 10.30 -3.52
CA CYS A 116 3.80 11.11 -4.29
C CYS A 116 5.05 11.55 -3.52
N THR A 117 4.95 11.73 -2.20
CA THR A 117 6.06 12.04 -1.29
C THR A 117 6.55 10.81 -0.51
N GLY A 118 6.00 9.65 -0.84
CA GLY A 118 6.21 8.39 -0.16
C GLY A 118 7.38 7.58 -0.66
N GLY A 119 7.40 6.33 -0.23
CA GLY A 119 8.33 5.33 -0.71
C GLY A 119 7.83 3.94 -0.43
N LYS A 120 8.71 2.97 -0.67
CA LYS A 120 8.40 1.57 -0.44
C LYS A 120 9.58 0.78 0.09
N TRP A 121 9.27 -0.12 1.03
CA TRP A 121 10.12 -1.26 1.33
C TRP A 121 9.97 -2.33 0.26
N ILE A 122 11.06 -3.01 -0.09
CA ILE A 122 11.15 -3.98 -1.17
C ILE A 122 11.82 -5.24 -0.64
N ILE A 123 11.19 -6.40 -0.84
CA ILE A 123 11.73 -7.71 -0.47
C ILE A 123 11.61 -8.63 -1.68
N ARG A 124 12.68 -9.36 -2.00
CA ARG A 124 12.71 -10.30 -3.13
C ARG A 124 12.60 -11.72 -2.61
N PHE A 125 11.64 -12.46 -3.15
CA PHE A 125 11.36 -13.83 -2.76
C PHE A 125 11.50 -14.80 -3.93
N LYS A 126 12.02 -15.99 -3.64
CA LYS A 126 11.84 -17.14 -4.54
C LYS A 126 10.34 -17.41 -4.69
N LYS A 127 9.91 -17.76 -5.91
CA LYS A 127 8.48 -17.99 -6.24
C LYS A 127 7.76 -18.95 -5.30
N VAL A 128 8.47 -19.99 -4.84
CA VAL A 128 7.88 -21.03 -3.96
C VAL A 128 7.43 -20.49 -2.60
N VAL A 129 8.00 -19.38 -2.11
CA VAL A 129 7.65 -18.82 -0.80
C VAL A 129 6.85 -17.51 -0.88
N SER A 130 6.80 -16.87 -2.04
CA SER A 130 6.21 -15.52 -2.18
C SER A 130 4.73 -15.47 -1.77
N GLY A 131 3.96 -16.50 -2.10
CA GLY A 131 2.55 -16.60 -1.75
C GLY A 131 2.28 -16.61 -0.25
N ARG A 132 3.12 -17.33 0.52
CA ARG A 132 3.02 -17.37 1.98
C ARG A 132 3.30 -15.99 2.59
N PHE A 133 4.40 -15.35 2.18
CA PHE A 133 4.75 -14.02 2.70
C PHE A 133 3.75 -12.93 2.29
N TRP A 134 3.13 -13.07 1.12
CA TRP A 134 2.02 -12.20 0.72
C TRP A 134 0.81 -12.35 1.64
N GLU A 135 0.39 -13.58 1.93
CA GLU A 135 -0.72 -13.86 2.85
C GLU A 135 -0.44 -13.31 4.25
N ASP A 136 0.72 -13.62 4.83
CA ASP A 136 1.15 -13.10 6.14
C ASP A 136 1.12 -11.56 6.18
N LEU A 137 1.61 -10.89 5.12
CA LEU A 137 1.62 -9.43 5.05
C LEU A 137 0.20 -8.85 4.94
N VAL A 138 -0.63 -9.42 4.08
CA VAL A 138 -2.00 -8.96 3.87
C VAL A 138 -2.80 -9.06 5.16
N LEU A 139 -2.66 -10.16 5.90
CA LEU A 139 -3.29 -10.36 7.20
C LEU A 139 -2.82 -9.32 8.22
N ALA A 140 -1.50 -9.04 8.27
CA ALA A 140 -0.95 -8.00 9.13
C ALA A 140 -1.47 -6.59 8.77
N LEU A 141 -1.67 -6.30 7.48
CA LEU A 141 -2.23 -5.03 7.01
C LEU A 141 -3.70 -4.86 7.41
N VAL A 142 -4.55 -5.84 7.09
CA VAL A 142 -5.99 -5.72 7.37
C VAL A 142 -6.28 -5.79 8.86
N GLY A 143 -5.44 -6.49 9.63
CA GLY A 143 -5.50 -6.56 11.09
C GLY A 143 -4.89 -5.35 11.81
N ASP A 144 -4.43 -4.32 11.09
CA ASP A 144 -3.76 -3.12 11.65
C ASP A 144 -2.61 -3.44 12.62
N GLN A 145 -1.79 -4.45 12.28
CA GLN A 145 -0.74 -4.97 13.17
C GLN A 145 0.62 -4.31 12.95
N LEU A 146 0.78 -3.56 11.85
CA LEU A 146 2.05 -2.92 11.53
C LEU A 146 2.20 -1.56 12.23
N ASP A 147 3.35 -1.35 12.87
CA ASP A 147 3.75 -0.05 13.41
C ASP A 147 3.60 1.08 12.37
N TYR A 148 3.11 2.25 12.81
CA TYR A 148 2.77 3.40 11.96
C TYR A 148 1.72 3.08 10.87
N GLY A 149 0.72 2.27 11.22
CA GLY A 149 -0.36 1.84 10.33
C GLY A 149 -0.99 2.97 9.50
N ASP A 150 -1.23 4.16 10.07
CA ASP A 150 -1.82 5.30 9.35
C ASP A 150 -0.94 5.85 8.21
N ASN A 151 0.38 5.72 8.35
CA ASN A 151 1.37 6.09 7.34
C ASN A 151 1.45 5.05 6.20
N ILE A 152 0.88 3.85 6.35
CA ILE A 152 0.88 2.81 5.32
C ILE A 152 -0.22 3.09 4.29
N CYS A 153 0.17 3.09 3.01
CA CYS A 153 -0.75 3.23 1.89
C CYS A 153 -1.31 1.87 1.45
N GLY A 154 -0.44 0.87 1.34
CA GLY A 154 -0.79 -0.44 0.83
C GLY A 154 0.42 -1.34 0.60
N ALA A 155 0.16 -2.50 0.00
CA ALA A 155 1.14 -3.50 -0.36
C ALA A 155 0.99 -3.95 -1.82
N VAL A 156 2.10 -4.38 -2.42
CA VAL A 156 2.15 -4.88 -3.79
C VAL A 156 2.93 -6.19 -3.83
N LEU A 157 2.36 -7.21 -4.45
CA LEU A 157 3.08 -8.40 -4.88
C LEU A 157 3.28 -8.37 -6.40
N SER A 158 4.54 -8.22 -6.80
CA SER A 158 4.98 -8.19 -8.19
C SER A 158 5.48 -9.56 -8.63
N ILE A 159 4.66 -10.27 -9.40
CA ILE A 159 5.01 -11.54 -10.03
C ILE A 159 5.92 -11.27 -11.23
N ARG A 160 7.14 -11.80 -11.21
CA ARG A 160 8.10 -11.66 -12.33
C ARG A 160 8.59 -13.03 -12.78
N PHE A 161 9.52 -13.07 -13.74
CA PHE A 161 9.98 -14.33 -14.32
C PHE A 161 10.84 -15.15 -13.35
N ASN A 162 11.87 -14.54 -12.76
CA ASN A 162 12.85 -15.25 -11.89
C ASN A 162 12.45 -15.30 -10.41
N GLU A 163 11.91 -14.20 -9.90
CA GLU A 163 11.59 -13.99 -8.49
C GLU A 163 10.33 -13.15 -8.40
N ASP A 164 9.68 -13.17 -7.24
CA ASP A 164 8.57 -12.27 -6.96
C ASP A 164 9.01 -11.20 -5.97
N ILE A 165 8.48 -10.00 -6.11
CA ILE A 165 8.90 -8.84 -5.32
C ILE A 165 7.72 -8.39 -4.48
N LEU A 166 7.87 -8.42 -3.17
CA LEU A 166 6.91 -7.89 -2.22
C LEU A 166 7.28 -6.44 -1.89
N SER A 167 6.32 -5.53 -1.88
CA SER A 167 6.54 -4.14 -1.51
C SER A 167 5.48 -3.62 -0.53
N VAL A 168 5.88 -2.77 0.41
CA VAL A 168 4.98 -2.04 1.32
C VAL A 168 5.19 -0.55 1.12
N TRP A 169 4.13 0.19 0.83
CA TRP A 169 4.16 1.60 0.46
C TRP A 169 3.72 2.45 1.66
N ASN A 170 4.42 3.56 1.89
CA ASN A 170 4.12 4.51 2.96
C ASN A 170 4.09 5.95 2.43
N ARG A 171 3.34 6.82 3.11
CA ARG A 171 3.00 8.17 2.63
C ARG A 171 4.17 9.14 2.62
N ASN A 172 5.06 9.04 3.61
CA ASN A 172 6.15 9.99 3.80
C ASN A 172 7.50 9.28 3.87
N ALA A 173 8.36 9.47 2.85
CA ALA A 173 9.70 8.91 2.83
C ALA A 173 10.73 9.67 3.67
N SER A 174 10.42 10.91 4.07
CA SER A 174 11.32 11.77 4.86
C SER A 174 11.23 11.47 6.37
N ASP A 175 10.17 10.81 6.82
CA ASP A 175 10.04 10.35 8.21
C ASP A 175 10.84 9.05 8.42
N HIS A 176 12.13 9.23 8.69
CA HIS A 176 13.07 8.13 8.87
C HIS A 176 12.69 7.22 10.04
N GLN A 177 12.10 7.77 11.11
CA GLN A 177 11.70 6.97 12.26
C GLN A 177 10.53 6.05 11.90
N ALA A 178 9.49 6.58 11.26
CA ALA A 178 8.37 5.78 10.79
C ALA A 178 8.79 4.75 9.74
N VAL A 179 9.67 5.14 8.80
CA VAL A 179 10.19 4.23 7.76
C VAL A 179 10.95 3.05 8.37
N MET A 180 11.82 3.30 9.36
CA MET A 180 12.59 2.23 10.02
C MET A 180 11.73 1.37 10.95
N ALA A 181 10.81 1.97 11.70
CA ALA A 181 9.88 1.21 12.54
C ALA A 181 8.99 0.29 11.69
N LEU A 182 8.51 0.77 10.54
CA LEU A 182 7.75 -0.04 9.59
C LEU A 182 8.57 -1.24 9.09
N ARG A 183 9.86 -1.05 8.77
CA ARG A 183 10.77 -2.15 8.39
C ARG A 183 10.80 -3.23 9.46
N ASP A 184 11.06 -2.82 10.70
CA ASP A 184 11.24 -3.73 11.82
C ASP A 184 9.93 -4.46 12.14
N SER A 185 8.80 -3.76 12.00
CA SER A 185 7.47 -4.35 12.10
C SER A 185 7.19 -5.40 11.02
N ILE A 186 7.51 -5.11 9.76
CA ILE A 186 7.37 -6.07 8.65
C ILE A 186 8.22 -7.32 8.92
N LYS A 187 9.49 -7.15 9.33
CA LYS A 187 10.37 -8.28 9.66
C LYS A 187 9.80 -9.16 10.76
N ARG A 188 9.25 -8.54 11.81
CA ARG A 188 8.66 -9.22 12.97
C ARG A 188 7.42 -10.04 12.58
N HIS A 189 6.47 -9.44 11.87
CA HIS A 189 5.21 -10.09 11.49
C HIS A 189 5.41 -11.18 10.45
N LEU A 190 6.32 -10.97 9.49
CA LEU A 190 6.66 -11.99 8.50
C LEU A 190 7.59 -13.07 9.05
N LYS A 191 8.10 -12.92 10.28
CA LYS A 191 9.18 -13.74 10.86
C LYS A 191 10.32 -13.90 9.84
N LEU A 192 10.70 -12.79 9.23
CA LEU A 192 11.55 -12.77 8.04
C LEU A 192 12.96 -13.29 8.40
N PRO A 193 13.44 -14.37 7.76
CA PRO A 193 14.80 -14.86 8.00
C PRO A 193 15.85 -13.80 7.68
N HIS A 194 16.94 -13.75 8.46
CA HIS A 194 18.04 -12.79 8.27
C HIS A 194 18.70 -12.83 6.88
N SER A 195 18.51 -13.91 6.12
CA SER A 195 18.99 -14.04 4.74
C SER A 195 18.25 -13.14 3.75
N TYR A 196 17.05 -12.66 4.08
CA TYR A 196 16.31 -11.74 3.23
C TYR A 196 16.68 -10.30 3.56
N VAL A 197 17.09 -9.57 2.53
CA VAL A 197 17.39 -8.15 2.61
C VAL A 197 16.14 -7.34 2.31
N MET A 198 15.88 -6.30 3.10
CA MET A 198 14.88 -5.29 2.78
C MET A 198 15.58 -4.06 2.23
N GLU A 199 15.09 -3.56 1.10
CA GLU A 199 15.60 -2.33 0.49
C GLU A 199 14.52 -1.25 0.46
N TYR A 200 14.86 -0.01 0.79
CA TYR A 200 13.92 1.11 0.70
C TYR A 200 14.19 1.96 -0.53
N LYS A 201 13.13 2.37 -1.21
CA LYS A 201 13.23 3.33 -2.31
C LYS A 201 12.09 4.36 -2.27
N PRO A 202 12.41 5.67 -2.17
CA PRO A 202 11.45 6.74 -2.39
C PRO A 202 10.84 6.71 -3.80
N HIS A 203 9.59 7.13 -3.92
CA HIS A 203 8.88 7.13 -5.21
C HIS A 203 9.49 8.16 -6.18
N ASP A 204 9.82 9.36 -5.71
CA ASP A 204 10.50 10.41 -6.49
C ASP A 204 11.81 9.91 -7.14
N ALA A 205 12.61 9.15 -6.40
CA ALA A 205 13.86 8.56 -6.87
C ALA A 205 13.62 7.53 -7.98
N SER A 206 12.53 6.76 -7.88
CA SER A 206 12.15 5.76 -8.89
C SER A 206 11.74 6.38 -10.22
N LEU A 207 11.24 7.61 -10.19
CA LEU A 207 10.81 8.36 -11.37
C LEU A 207 11.99 9.01 -12.07
N ARG A 208 12.90 9.61 -11.31
CA ARG A 208 14.11 10.22 -11.86
C ARG A 208 14.99 9.22 -12.59
N ASP A 209 15.09 7.98 -12.10
CA ASP A 209 15.94 6.95 -12.70
C ASP A 209 15.19 5.92 -13.55
N ASN A 210 13.88 6.10 -13.77
CA ASN A 210 12.99 5.17 -14.48
C ASN A 210 13.14 3.70 -14.01
N SER A 211 13.36 3.50 -12.71
CA SER A 211 13.58 2.18 -12.13
C SER A 211 12.79 2.01 -10.85
N SER A 212 11.87 1.05 -10.82
CA SER A 212 11.09 0.79 -9.60
C SER A 212 11.84 -0.03 -8.55
N TYR A 213 12.94 -0.71 -8.90
CA TYR A 213 13.55 -1.74 -8.04
C TYR A 213 15.09 -1.77 -8.04
N ARG A 214 15.77 -0.83 -8.71
CA ARG A 214 17.24 -0.66 -8.66
C ARG A 214 17.59 0.64 -7.94
N ASN A 215 18.85 0.83 -7.56
CA ASN A 215 19.36 2.05 -6.91
C ASN A 215 18.58 2.41 -5.63
N THR A 216 18.41 1.44 -4.75
CA THR A 216 17.74 1.62 -3.45
C THR A 216 18.63 2.39 -2.47
N TRP A 217 18.01 3.19 -1.61
CA TRP A 217 18.71 4.16 -0.76
C TRP A 217 19.12 3.59 0.58
N LEU A 218 18.31 2.66 1.10
CA LEU A 218 18.56 1.99 2.37
C LEU A 218 18.59 0.50 2.14
N ARG A 219 19.51 -0.18 2.82
CA ARG A 219 19.59 -1.63 2.91
C ARG A 219 19.53 -2.01 4.37
N GLY A 220 18.58 -2.86 4.73
CA GLY A 220 18.27 -3.21 6.11
C GLY A 220 17.92 -4.66 6.28
#